data_AF-A0A3A5AGL0-F1
#
_entry.id   AF-A0A3A5AGL0-F1
#
_cell.length_a   1.000
_cell.length_b   1.000
_cell.length_c   1.000
_cell.angle_alpha   90.00
_cell.angle_beta   90.00
_cell.angle_gamma   90.00
#
_symmetry.space_group_name_H-M   'P 1'
#
loop_
_entity.id
_entity.type
_entity.pdbx_description
1 polymer ?
#
loop_
_entity_poly.entity_id
_entity_poly.type
_entity_poly.pdbx_seq_one_letter_code
_entity_poly.pdbx_strand_id
1 'polypeptide(L)'
;MAGLMWEEEREKRRDEALKNHERLSRLFKEDRLSFERERRNAIKELIESAPNEEQKKRLWDLQNSWDKKMKGAGSAHNRMVLAKVIFWDHFHNVWNPEIQKFNKMLNDSE
;
A
#
# COMPACT_ATOMS: atom_id res chain seq x y z
N MET A 1 -10.19 -11.23 -28.59
CA MET A 1 -8.94 -11.91 -28.18
C MET A 1 -8.23 -11.15 -27.06
N ALA A 2 -7.81 -9.90 -27.25
CA ALA A 2 -7.14 -9.11 -26.19
C ALA A 2 -7.99 -8.86 -24.92
N GLY A 3 -9.31 -8.61 -25.07
CA GLY A 3 -10.20 -8.39 -23.93
C GLY A 3 -10.43 -9.64 -23.06
N LEU A 4 -10.54 -10.82 -23.68
CA LEU A 4 -10.72 -12.10 -22.96
C LEU A 4 -9.47 -12.46 -22.14
N MET A 5 -8.27 -12.29 -22.72
CA MET A 5 -7.02 -12.50 -21.99
C MET A 5 -6.86 -11.55 -20.80
N TRP A 6 -7.26 -10.28 -20.95
CA TRP A 6 -7.20 -9.31 -19.85
C TRP A 6 -8.14 -9.66 -18.70
N GLU A 7 -9.35 -10.14 -19.00
CA GLU A 7 -10.30 -10.60 -17.97
C GLU A 7 -9.79 -11.85 -17.24
N GLU A 8 -9.22 -12.81 -17.95
CA GLU A 8 -8.60 -14.00 -17.36
C GLU A 8 -7.40 -13.65 -16.47
N GLU A 9 -6.50 -12.76 -16.91
CA GLU A 9 -5.39 -12.28 -16.10
C GLU A 9 -5.86 -11.48 -14.88
N ARG A 10 -6.96 -10.75 -14.99
CA ARG A 10 -7.56 -10.01 -13.87
C ARG A 10 -8.13 -10.96 -12.82
N GLU A 11 -8.88 -11.97 -13.23
CA GLU A 11 -9.42 -12.98 -12.31
C GLU A 11 -8.31 -13.78 -11.65
N LYS A 12 -7.27 -14.18 -12.40
CA LYS A 12 -6.12 -14.87 -11.81
C LYS A 12 -5.41 -14.04 -10.74
N ARG A 13 -5.15 -12.75 -11.00
CA ARG A 13 -4.56 -11.83 -10.00
C ARG A 13 -5.46 -11.65 -8.78
N ARG A 14 -6.78 -11.63 -8.99
CA ARG A 14 -7.77 -11.51 -7.91
C ARG A 14 -7.74 -12.75 -7.01
N ASP A 15 -7.77 -13.95 -7.59
CA ASP A 15 -7.70 -15.21 -6.85
C ASP A 15 -6.41 -15.34 -6.06
N GLU A 16 -5.27 -15.00 -6.67
CA GLU A 16 -3.97 -14.98 -5.98
C GLU A 16 -3.96 -13.99 -4.81
N ALA A 17 -4.51 -12.79 -5.02
CA ALA A 17 -4.62 -11.78 -3.96
C ALA A 17 -5.51 -12.24 -2.81
N LEU A 18 -6.65 -12.88 -3.10
CA LEU A 18 -7.57 -13.41 -2.09
C LEU A 18 -6.95 -14.55 -1.29
N LYS A 19 -6.31 -15.52 -1.95
CA LYS A 19 -5.60 -16.62 -1.27
C LYS A 19 -4.47 -16.11 -0.39
N ASN A 20 -3.70 -15.13 -0.87
CA ASN A 20 -2.65 -14.53 -0.06
C ASN A 20 -3.21 -13.75 1.14
N HIS A 21 -4.31 -13.01 0.94
CA HIS A 21 -5.00 -12.32 2.02
C HIS A 21 -5.50 -13.28 3.10
N GLU A 22 -6.13 -14.40 2.71
CA GLU A 22 -6.60 -15.41 3.65
C GLU A 22 -5.44 -16.01 4.45
N ARG A 23 -4.34 -16.37 3.78
CA ARG A 23 -3.13 -16.91 4.43
C ARG A 23 -2.54 -15.92 5.43
N LEU A 24 -2.39 -14.65 5.05
CA LEU A 24 -1.89 -13.60 5.94
C LEU A 24 -2.84 -13.32 7.11
N SER A 25 -4.15 -13.36 6.88
CA SER A 25 -5.18 -13.21 7.92
C SER A 25 -5.10 -14.35 8.94
N ARG A 26 -4.86 -15.58 8.48
CA ARG A 26 -4.63 -16.73 9.33
C ARG A 26 -3.37 -16.56 10.18
N LEU A 27 -2.25 -16.22 9.56
CA LEU A 27 -1.00 -15.93 10.28
C LEU A 27 -1.20 -14.83 11.32
N PHE A 28 -1.90 -13.75 10.98
CA PHE A 28 -2.16 -12.67 11.95
C PHE A 28 -2.88 -13.15 13.22
N LYS A 29 -3.82 -14.10 13.08
CA LYS A 29 -4.59 -14.66 14.20
C LYS A 29 -3.84 -15.74 14.97
N GLU A 30 -3.10 -16.59 14.27
CA GLU A 30 -2.52 -17.82 14.81
C GLU A 30 -1.03 -17.69 15.15
N ASP A 31 -0.25 -16.99 14.31
CA ASP A 31 1.18 -16.77 14.48
C ASP A 31 1.58 -15.33 14.08
N ARG A 32 1.39 -14.44 15.05
CA ARG A 32 1.65 -13.02 14.88
C ARG A 32 3.11 -12.71 14.54
N LEU A 33 4.06 -13.52 15.00
CA LEU A 33 5.48 -13.26 14.74
C LEU A 33 5.84 -13.56 13.28
N SER A 34 5.35 -14.68 12.75
CA SER A 34 5.51 -15.01 11.33
C SER A 34 4.80 -13.99 10.44
N PHE A 35 3.60 -13.55 10.82
CA PHE A 35 2.90 -12.47 10.11
C PHE A 35 3.75 -11.17 10.03
N GLU A 36 4.29 -10.72 11.16
CA GLU A 36 5.10 -9.49 11.20
C GLU A 36 6.37 -9.60 10.35
N ARG A 37 7.00 -10.78 10.32
CA ARG A 37 8.17 -11.06 9.48
C ARG A 37 7.82 -10.99 8.00
N GLU A 38 6.74 -11.65 7.60
CA GLU A 38 6.29 -11.62 6.21
C GLU A 38 5.87 -10.22 5.76
N ARG A 39 5.16 -9.46 6.61
CA ARG A 39 4.82 -8.06 6.29
C ARG A 39 6.06 -7.24 6.01
N ARG A 40 7.10 -7.35 6.86
CA ARG A 40 8.35 -6.61 6.66
C ARG A 40 9.06 -7.01 5.37
N ASN A 41 9.08 -8.31 5.04
CA ASN A 41 9.68 -8.79 3.80
C ASN A 41 8.93 -8.26 2.58
N ALA A 42 7.59 -8.31 2.59
CA ALA A 42 6.78 -7.79 1.48
C ALA A 42 6.99 -6.29 1.26
N ILE A 43 7.07 -5.50 2.34
CA ILE A 43 7.40 -4.06 2.25
C ILE A 43 8.80 -3.88 1.69
N LYS A 44 9.78 -4.64 2.17
CA LYS A 44 11.16 -4.56 1.67
C LYS A 44 11.22 -4.88 0.18
N GLU A 45 10.61 -5.98 -0.26
CA GLU A 45 10.58 -6.39 -1.67
C GLU A 45 9.95 -5.31 -2.55
N LEU A 46 8.84 -4.72 -2.09
CA LEU A 46 8.20 -3.60 -2.80
C LEU A 46 9.15 -2.40 -2.93
N ILE A 47 9.83 -2.01 -1.85
CA ILE A 47 10.76 -0.89 -1.87
C ILE A 47 11.94 -1.19 -2.80
N GLU A 48 12.54 -2.38 -2.69
CA GLU A 48 13.67 -2.80 -3.52
C GLU A 48 13.32 -2.97 -5.01
N SER A 49 12.04 -3.14 -5.35
CA SER A 49 11.56 -3.19 -6.73
C SER A 49 11.55 -1.83 -7.44
N ALA A 50 11.76 -0.73 -6.70
CA ALA A 50 11.78 0.61 -7.28
C ALA A 50 12.98 0.79 -8.23
N PRO A 51 12.82 1.52 -9.35
CA PRO A 51 13.78 1.55 -10.45
C PRO A 51 15.11 2.24 -10.14
N ASN A 52 15.19 3.11 -9.13
CA ASN A 52 16.44 3.80 -8.78
C ASN A 52 16.63 3.97 -7.27
N GLU A 53 17.89 4.16 -6.87
CA GLU A 53 18.29 4.26 -5.46
C GLU A 53 17.69 5.48 -4.75
N GLU A 54 17.46 6.58 -5.46
CA GLU A 54 16.81 7.75 -4.86
C GLU A 54 15.36 7.45 -4.45
N GLN A 55 14.60 6.78 -5.31
CA GLN A 55 13.24 6.36 -5.01
C GLN A 55 13.21 5.34 -3.88
N LYS A 56 14.12 4.36 -3.88
CA LYS A 56 14.25 3.40 -2.77
C LYS A 56 14.50 4.11 -1.44
N LYS A 57 15.41 5.08 -1.43
CA LYS A 57 15.68 5.89 -0.23
C LYS A 57 14.44 6.63 0.26
N ARG A 58 13.71 7.31 -0.63
CA ARG A 58 12.47 8.03 -0.29
C ARG A 58 11.41 7.08 0.30
N LEU A 59 11.26 5.89 -0.27
CA LEU A 59 10.31 4.89 0.22
C LEU A 59 10.72 4.32 1.58
N TRP A 60 12.02 4.07 1.80
CA TRP A 60 12.53 3.69 3.12
C TRP A 60 12.32 4.78 4.17
N ASP A 61 12.58 6.04 3.81
CA ASP A 61 12.34 7.19 4.70
C ASP A 61 10.85 7.31 5.07
N LEU A 62 9.95 7.08 4.10
CA LEU A 62 8.51 7.05 4.34
C LEU A 62 8.12 5.91 5.31
N GLN A 63 8.61 4.70 5.06
CA GLN A 63 8.35 3.53 5.91
C GLN A 63 8.86 3.76 7.35
N ASN A 64 10.08 4.29 7.50
CA ASN A 64 10.68 4.59 8.80
C ASN A 64 9.89 5.67 9.56
N SER A 65 9.43 6.71 8.85
CA SER A 65 8.58 7.77 9.40
C SER A 65 7.24 7.21 9.90
N TRP A 66 6.63 6.32 9.11
CA TRP A 66 5.40 5.63 9.50
C TRP A 66 5.60 4.79 10.76
N ASP A 67 6.65 3.96 10.81
CA ASP A 67 6.93 3.09 11.96
C ASP A 67 7.20 3.90 13.23
N LYS A 68 7.93 5.02 13.12
CA LYS A 68 8.16 5.95 14.23
C LYS A 68 6.85 6.54 14.77
N LYS A 69 5.98 7.03 13.87
CA LYS A 69 4.66 7.59 14.23
C LYS A 69 3.77 6.55 14.91
N MET A 70 3.69 5.35 14.34
CA MET A 70 2.86 4.27 14.88
C MET A 70 3.36 3.76 16.23
N LYS A 71 4.68 3.71 16.45
CA LYS A 71 5.25 3.41 17.76
C LYS A 71 4.90 4.48 18.79
N GLY A 72 4.96 5.76 18.41
CA GLY A 72 4.65 6.90 19.27
C GLY A 72 3.18 7.04 19.67
N ALA A 73 2.24 6.53 18.86
CA ALA A 73 0.80 6.65 19.14
C ALA A 73 0.32 5.81 20.35
N GLY A 74 1.13 4.86 20.82
CA GLY A 74 0.82 4.04 22.00
C GLY A 74 -0.20 2.94 21.68
N SER A 75 -1.45 3.14 22.09
CA SER A 75 -2.53 2.14 22.04
C SER A 75 -2.94 1.75 20.62
N ALA A 76 -3.55 0.57 20.45
CA ALA A 76 -4.05 0.12 19.15
C ALA A 76 -5.10 1.07 18.55
N HIS A 77 -6.00 1.59 19.39
CA HIS A 77 -6.99 2.58 18.99
C HIS A 77 -6.34 3.86 18.45
N ASN A 78 -5.37 4.42 19.18
CA ASN A 78 -4.68 5.64 18.77
C ASN A 78 -3.91 5.45 17.46
N ARG A 79 -3.25 4.29 17.27
CA ARG A 79 -2.58 3.95 16.00
C ARG A 79 -3.57 3.92 14.84
N MET A 80 -4.76 3.34 15.05
CA MET A 80 -5.79 3.29 14.02
C MET A 80 -6.33 4.68 13.68
N VAL A 81 -6.58 5.52 14.69
CA VAL A 81 -7.00 6.91 14.47
C VAL A 81 -5.92 7.69 13.72
N LEU A 82 -4.66 7.59 14.14
CA LEU A 82 -3.54 8.25 13.48
C LEU A 82 -3.36 7.78 12.03
N ALA A 83 -3.49 6.49 11.76
CA ALA A 83 -3.43 5.94 10.41
C ALA A 83 -4.54 6.52 9.51
N LYS A 84 -5.78 6.64 10.02
CA LYS A 84 -6.88 7.28 9.30
C LYS A 84 -6.58 8.75 9.01
N VAL A 85 -6.08 9.48 10.00
CA VAL A 85 -5.75 10.90 9.84
C VAL A 85 -4.67 11.09 8.77
N ILE A 86 -3.56 10.34 8.84
CA ILE A 86 -2.47 10.43 7.86
C ILE A 86 -2.99 10.10 6.45
N PHE A 87 -3.82 9.06 6.32
CA PHE A 87 -4.40 8.68 5.03
C PHE A 87 -5.28 9.78 4.45
N TRP A 88 -6.26 10.26 5.22
CA TRP A 88 -7.22 11.25 4.72
C TRP A 88 -6.56 12.61 4.46
N ASP A 89 -5.61 13.02 5.30
CA ASP A 89 -4.81 14.21 5.07
C ASP A 89 -4.07 14.14 3.74
N HIS A 90 -3.37 13.03 3.47
CA HIS A 90 -2.63 12.87 2.22
C HIS A 90 -3.57 12.73 1.01
N PHE A 91 -4.71 12.06 1.17
CA PHE A 91 -5.72 11.97 0.12
C PHE A 91 -6.25 13.35 -0.27
N HIS A 92 -6.68 14.15 0.70
CA HIS A 92 -7.28 15.46 0.43
C HIS A 92 -6.27 16.49 -0.05
N ASN A 93 -5.05 16.46 0.49
CA ASN A 93 -4.05 17.50 0.23
C ASN A 93 -3.10 17.17 -0.93
N VAL A 94 -2.98 15.89 -1.31
CA VAL A 94 -2.03 15.45 -2.35
C VAL A 94 -2.75 14.68 -3.46
N TRP A 95 -3.34 13.51 -3.15
CA TRP A 95 -3.85 12.63 -4.21
C TRP A 95 -5.06 13.21 -4.94
N ASN A 96 -6.09 13.67 -4.24
CA ASN A 96 -7.29 14.17 -4.87
C ASN A 96 -6.99 15.37 -5.80
N PRO A 97 -6.21 16.39 -5.38
CA PRO A 97 -5.81 17.46 -6.30
C PRO A 97 -5.05 16.96 -7.53
N GLU A 98 -4.08 16.05 -7.37
CA GLU A 98 -3.30 15.52 -8.50
C GLU A 98 -4.18 14.68 -9.44
N ILE A 99 -5.07 13.83 -8.90
CA ILE A 99 -6.03 13.06 -9.69
C ILE A 99 -6.93 14.00 -10.50
N GLN A 100 -7.43 15.08 -9.89
CA GLN A 100 -8.24 16.08 -10.61
C GLN A 100 -7.44 16.80 -11.71
N LYS A 101 -6.16 17.13 -11.47
CA LYS A 101 -5.28 17.69 -12.50
C LYS A 101 -5.07 16.73 -13.66
N PHE A 102 -4.77 15.46 -13.38
CA PHE A 102 -4.61 14.43 -14.40
C PHE A 102 -5.91 14.22 -15.19
N ASN A 103 -7.06 14.20 -14.52
CA ASN A 103 -8.36 14.06 -15.16
C ASN A 103 -8.63 15.21 -16.15
N LYS A 104 -8.32 16.45 -15.75
CA LYS A 104 -8.39 17.61 -16.65
C LYS A 104 -7.43 17.48 -17.82
N MET A 105 -6.18 17.11 -17.60
CA MET A 105 -5.21 16.93 -18.69
C MET A 105 -5.65 15.87 -19.70
N LEU A 106 -6.32 14.80 -19.25
CA LEU A 106 -6.79 13.71 -20.12
C LEU A 106 -8.08 14.05 -20.87
N ASN A 107 -8.96 14.88 -20.30
CA ASN A 107 -10.28 15.18 -20.89
C ASN A 107 -10.38 16.59 -21.52
N ASP A 108 -9.53 17.54 -21.13
CA ASP A 108 -9.47 18.90 -21.69
C ASP A 108 -8.39 19.02 -22.78
N SER A 109 -7.88 17.91 -23.32
CA SER A 109 -6.92 17.88 -24.45
C SER A 109 -7.59 17.70 -25.83
N GLU A 110 -8.81 18.23 -25.97
CA GLU A 110 -9.42 18.64 -27.25
C GLU A 110 -9.26 20.14 -27.48
#